data_AF-S4RKJ3-F1
#
_entry.id   AF-S4RKJ3-F1
#
_cell.length_a   1.000
_cell.length_b   1.000
_cell.length_c   1.000
_cell.angle_alpha   90.00
_cell.angle_beta   90.00
_cell.angle_gamma   90.00
#
_symmetry.space_group_name_H-M   'P 1'
#
loop_
_entity.id
_entity.type
_entity.pdbx_description
1 polymer ?
#
loop_
_entity_poly.entity_id
_entity_poly.type
_entity_poly.pdbx_seq_one_letter_code
_entity_poly.pdbx_strand_id
1 'polypeptide(L)'
;GMNYLHEEAPVKVIHRDLKSRNVVISSDNILKICDFGASRLHSHTTHMSLVGTFPWMAPEVIQSLPVSETCDAFSFGVVLWEMLTREVPFNGLEGLQVAWLVVEKNERLTIPSSCPPSFANLMKECWETDPKKRPTFKKILQMLNSMEHDTLLSSLCNSFLHNKAVWRCVVEIEATLERLKKLERDLSSKEQELRDRERRLKMWEQKLKDQGSSYTSTSCSLYSWSETDVADWIRQMVKKAEANGDLAVYAELFQQQHITGQRLLLLEDSDFLAMGVKSRGHILHLKKAIGKLYQKFMDLVHFPPLMQELEPVSPPDSSEEEVTLELVIGYHIIPGKTLQDCKWKMYMEVDGDDTFIKEVNFHLSAPASNTIKLSQPPFVMSRWTVGLAEGQTVECVVTYADSVRSPAYTRHVHAVR
;
A
#
# COMPACT_ATOMS: atom_id res chain seq x y z
N GLY A 1 16.77 -23.95 32.14
CA GLY A 1 15.53 -23.89 31.35
C GLY A 1 15.81 -24.03 29.87
N MET A 2 15.90 -22.92 29.14
CA MET A 2 16.10 -22.96 27.68
C MET A 2 17.40 -23.65 27.24
N ASN A 3 18.52 -23.44 27.94
CA ASN A 3 19.76 -24.18 27.66
C ASN A 3 19.58 -25.70 27.72
N TYR A 4 18.80 -26.17 28.69
CA TYR A 4 18.48 -27.60 28.81
C TYR A 4 17.71 -28.09 27.58
N LEU A 5 16.67 -27.36 27.15
CA LEU A 5 15.88 -27.72 25.97
C LEU A 5 16.72 -27.76 24.68
N HIS A 6 17.68 -26.85 24.55
CA HIS A 6 18.49 -26.71 23.34
C HIS A 6 19.67 -27.69 23.27
N GLU A 7 20.31 -27.99 24.41
CA GLU A 7 21.63 -28.64 24.42
C GLU A 7 21.73 -29.89 25.31
N GLU A 8 20.87 -30.05 26.33
CA GLU A 8 21.01 -31.11 27.35
C GLU A 8 19.89 -32.17 27.29
N ALA A 9 18.73 -31.80 26.76
CA ALA A 9 17.59 -32.70 26.63
C ALA A 9 17.93 -33.85 25.66
N PRO A 10 17.39 -35.07 25.88
CA PRO A 10 17.62 -36.21 24.99
C PRO A 10 17.23 -35.94 23.53
N VAL A 11 16.27 -35.04 23.33
CA VAL A 11 15.90 -34.52 22.02
C VAL A 11 15.95 -32.99 22.07
N LYS A 12 16.65 -32.37 21.12
CA LYS A 12 16.73 -30.90 21.00
C LYS A 12 15.33 -30.34 20.69
N VAL A 13 14.88 -29.42 21.53
CA VAL A 13 13.57 -28.75 21.43
C VAL A 13 13.76 -27.26 21.21
N ILE A 14 13.18 -26.72 20.13
CA ILE A 14 13.06 -25.27 19.93
C ILE A 14 11.65 -24.85 20.37
N HIS A 15 11.54 -23.89 21.29
CA HIS A 15 10.28 -23.55 21.94
C HIS A 15 9.32 -22.80 21.00
N ARG A 16 9.84 -21.79 20.28
CA ARG A 16 9.15 -20.93 19.28
C ARG A 16 8.04 -20.02 19.80
N ASP A 17 7.48 -20.32 20.97
CA ASP A 17 6.47 -19.50 21.65
C ASP A 17 6.90 -19.15 23.09
N LEU A 18 8.18 -18.83 23.29
CA LEU A 18 8.64 -18.38 24.60
C LEU A 18 8.10 -16.97 24.85
N LYS A 19 7.36 -16.81 25.95
CA LYS A 19 6.79 -15.52 26.39
C LYS A 19 6.52 -15.56 27.87
N SER A 20 6.35 -14.39 28.50
CA SER A 20 6.11 -14.28 29.94
C SER A 20 4.91 -15.11 30.41
N ARG A 21 3.82 -15.18 29.61
CA ARG A 21 2.64 -16.02 29.91
C ARG A 21 2.94 -17.53 29.94
N ASN A 22 3.99 -17.96 29.25
CA ASN A 22 4.42 -19.36 29.16
C ASN A 22 5.52 -19.68 30.22
N VAL A 23 5.73 -18.78 31.19
CA VAL A 23 6.62 -19.01 32.33
C VAL A 23 5.80 -18.88 33.61
N VAL A 24 5.70 -19.97 34.37
CA VAL A 24 4.96 -20.02 35.64
C VAL A 24 5.90 -20.00 36.83
N ILE A 25 5.41 -19.49 37.96
CA ILE A 25 6.17 -19.43 39.22
C ILE A 25 5.63 -20.52 40.15
N SER A 26 6.50 -21.43 40.58
CA SER A 26 6.15 -22.45 41.59
C SER A 26 6.11 -21.86 43.00
N SER A 27 5.57 -22.62 43.96
CA SER A 27 5.51 -22.24 45.39
C SER A 27 6.88 -21.88 45.98
N ASP A 28 7.96 -22.46 45.44
CA ASP A 28 9.33 -22.26 45.90
C ASP A 28 10.04 -21.10 45.16
N ASN A 29 9.28 -20.24 44.48
CA ASN A 29 9.78 -19.13 43.64
C ASN A 29 10.68 -19.56 42.46
N ILE A 30 10.60 -20.83 42.04
CA ILE A 30 11.31 -21.33 40.86
C ILE A 30 10.44 -21.11 39.62
N LEU A 31 11.01 -20.45 38.60
CA LEU A 31 10.38 -20.26 37.29
C LEU A 31 10.42 -21.57 36.47
N LYS A 32 9.28 -21.93 35.87
CA LYS A 32 9.14 -23.12 35.00
C LYS A 32 8.58 -22.72 33.64
N ILE A 33 9.26 -23.15 32.57
CA ILE A 33 8.83 -22.94 31.19
C ILE A 33 7.71 -23.96 30.88
N CYS A 34 6.64 -23.48 30.27
CA CYS A 34 5.43 -24.23 29.95
C CYS A 34 5.03 -23.99 28.49
N ASP A 35 4.00 -24.73 28.05
CA ASP A 35 3.39 -24.62 26.73
C ASP A 35 4.33 -24.92 25.54
N PHE A 36 4.57 -26.21 25.35
CA PHE A 36 5.31 -26.74 24.22
C PHE A 36 4.43 -26.99 22.98
N GLY A 37 3.20 -26.46 22.93
CA GLY A 37 2.25 -26.71 21.84
C GLY A 37 2.71 -26.20 20.48
N ALA A 38 3.58 -25.18 20.48
CA ALA A 38 4.24 -24.64 19.29
C ALA A 38 5.67 -25.16 19.09
N SER A 39 6.18 -25.95 20.04
CA SER A 39 7.56 -26.44 20.01
C SER A 39 7.75 -27.49 18.93
N ARG A 40 8.96 -27.52 18.34
CA ARG A 40 9.29 -28.49 17.30
C ARG A 40 10.54 -29.28 17.64
N LEU A 41 10.44 -30.59 17.37
CA LEU A 41 11.60 -31.45 17.13
C LEU A 41 12.10 -31.11 15.71
N HIS A 42 13.39 -31.31 15.43
CA HIS A 42 14.12 -30.71 14.29
C HIS A 42 13.66 -31.10 12.85
N SER A 43 12.40 -31.48 12.61
CA SER A 43 11.86 -31.91 11.32
C SER A 43 10.47 -31.30 11.02
N HIS A 44 10.40 -30.58 9.90
CA HIS A 44 9.21 -30.08 9.17
C HIS A 44 8.48 -28.82 9.70
N THR A 45 8.08 -27.97 8.76
CA THR A 45 7.45 -26.64 8.90
C THR A 45 5.94 -26.71 8.69
N THR A 46 5.15 -26.17 9.62
CA THR A 46 3.72 -25.79 9.41
C THR A 46 3.29 -24.72 10.43
N HIS A 47 2.27 -23.95 10.04
CA HIS A 47 1.79 -22.68 10.60
C HIS A 47 1.54 -22.64 12.13
N MET A 48 1.92 -21.52 12.76
CA MET A 48 1.47 -21.12 14.09
C MET A 48 0.20 -20.26 14.01
N SER A 49 -0.65 -20.34 15.03
CA SER A 49 -1.79 -19.43 15.23
C SER A 49 -1.27 -18.01 15.46
N LEU A 50 -1.49 -17.13 14.46
CA LEU A 50 -0.75 -15.88 14.28
C LEU A 50 -1.20 -14.69 15.16
N VAL A 51 -2.28 -14.81 15.93
CA VAL A 51 -2.91 -13.63 16.56
C VAL A 51 -2.50 -13.50 18.03
N GLY A 52 -1.71 -12.46 18.36
CA GLY A 52 -1.46 -12.00 19.74
C GLY A 52 -0.06 -12.26 20.32
N THR A 53 0.84 -12.95 19.62
CA THR A 53 2.19 -13.31 20.13
C THR A 53 3.33 -12.49 19.50
N PHE A 54 3.05 -11.66 18.47
CA PHE A 54 4.10 -10.94 17.72
C PHE A 54 5.16 -10.19 18.55
N PRO A 55 4.84 -9.55 19.69
CA PRO A 55 5.85 -8.86 20.50
C PRO A 55 7.05 -9.72 20.94
N TRP A 56 6.85 -11.04 21.10
CA TRP A 56 7.89 -11.99 21.53
C TRP A 56 8.54 -12.74 20.37
N MET A 57 8.00 -12.64 19.16
CA MET A 57 8.45 -13.43 18.01
C MET A 57 9.64 -12.77 17.33
N ALA A 58 10.65 -13.58 17.02
CA ALA A 58 11.79 -13.14 16.22
C ALA A 58 11.35 -12.80 14.76
N PRO A 59 12.02 -11.86 14.07
CA PRO A 59 11.64 -11.44 12.72
C PRO A 59 11.51 -12.60 11.71
N GLU A 60 12.41 -13.59 11.78
CA GLU A 60 12.40 -14.77 10.91
C GLU A 60 11.22 -15.70 11.20
N VAL A 61 10.75 -15.75 12.45
CA VAL A 61 9.58 -16.54 12.84
C VAL A 61 8.30 -15.88 12.31
N ILE A 62 8.21 -14.54 12.38
CA ILE A 62 7.09 -13.76 11.85
C ILE A 62 6.98 -13.95 10.33
N GLN A 63 8.11 -13.90 9.63
CA GLN A 63 8.18 -14.04 8.17
C GLN A 63 8.10 -15.50 7.68
N SER A 64 7.99 -16.48 8.59
CA SER A 64 8.04 -17.91 8.25
C SER A 64 9.32 -18.32 7.46
N LEU A 65 10.44 -17.64 7.74
CA LEU A 65 11.76 -17.93 7.20
C LEU A 65 12.41 -19.12 7.96
N PRO A 66 13.55 -19.66 7.51
CA PRO A 66 14.29 -20.67 8.24
C PRO A 66 14.61 -20.23 9.68
N VAL A 67 14.17 -21.04 10.66
CA VAL A 67 14.27 -20.73 12.10
C VAL A 67 15.34 -21.61 12.76
N SER A 68 16.21 -21.00 13.55
CA SER A 68 17.15 -21.66 14.48
C SER A 68 16.71 -21.51 15.93
N GLU A 69 17.39 -22.19 16.85
CA GLU A 69 17.15 -22.09 18.30
C GLU A 69 17.31 -20.66 18.85
N THR A 70 18.05 -19.80 18.15
CA THR A 70 18.26 -18.39 18.50
C THR A 70 17.01 -17.52 18.31
N CYS A 71 15.91 -18.04 17.75
CA CYS A 71 14.62 -17.37 17.84
C CYS A 71 14.14 -17.28 19.30
N ASP A 72 14.41 -18.31 20.11
CA ASP A 72 14.02 -18.32 21.52
C ASP A 72 14.89 -17.34 22.34
N ALA A 73 16.12 -17.04 21.88
CA ALA A 73 16.97 -16.01 22.49
C ALA A 73 16.36 -14.61 22.30
N PHE A 74 15.80 -14.32 21.12
CA PHE A 74 15.05 -13.08 20.86
C PHE A 74 13.87 -12.96 21.83
N SER A 75 13.06 -14.02 21.94
CA SER A 75 11.92 -14.08 22.85
C SER A 75 12.34 -13.91 24.31
N PHE A 76 13.46 -14.51 24.73
CA PHE A 76 14.03 -14.30 26.06
C PHE A 76 14.41 -12.84 26.31
N GLY A 77 14.98 -12.15 25.31
CA GLY A 77 15.28 -10.71 25.41
C GLY A 77 14.04 -9.88 25.73
N VAL A 78 12.89 -10.24 25.14
CA VAL A 78 11.60 -9.58 25.44
C VAL A 78 11.13 -9.89 26.86
N VAL A 79 11.22 -11.14 27.32
CA VAL A 79 10.88 -11.52 28.70
C VAL A 79 11.79 -10.82 29.72
N LEU A 80 13.08 -10.68 29.42
CA LEU A 80 14.02 -9.92 30.24
C LEU A 80 13.62 -8.44 30.32
N TRP A 81 13.25 -7.85 29.19
CA TRP A 81 12.74 -6.47 29.15
C TRP A 81 11.47 -6.31 29.98
N GLU A 82 10.53 -7.26 29.93
CA GLU A 82 9.32 -7.26 30.76
C GLU A 82 9.65 -7.30 32.26
N MET A 83 10.61 -8.12 32.68
CA MET A 83 11.02 -8.19 34.08
C MET A 83 11.64 -6.87 34.57
N LEU A 84 12.44 -6.22 33.73
CA LEU A 84 13.12 -4.96 34.04
C LEU A 84 12.14 -3.76 34.06
N THR A 85 11.29 -3.65 33.05
CA THR A 85 10.41 -2.50 32.88
C THR A 85 9.07 -2.68 33.59
N ARG A 86 8.61 -3.92 33.76
CA ARG A 86 7.26 -4.26 34.25
C ARG A 86 6.17 -3.62 33.40
N GLU A 87 6.39 -3.51 32.10
CA GLU A 87 5.46 -2.98 31.10
C GLU A 87 5.07 -4.08 30.11
N VAL A 88 3.95 -3.89 29.40
CA VAL A 88 3.54 -4.77 28.31
C VAL A 88 4.35 -4.41 27.05
N PRO A 89 4.99 -5.38 26.38
CA PRO A 89 5.80 -5.07 25.20
C PRO A 89 4.91 -4.56 24.07
N PHE A 90 5.33 -3.45 23.45
CA PHE A 90 4.57 -2.73 22.41
C PHE A 90 3.11 -2.40 22.82
N ASN A 91 2.92 -2.01 24.08
CA ASN A 91 1.59 -1.69 24.62
C ASN A 91 0.84 -0.68 23.73
N GLY A 92 -0.43 -0.97 23.43
CA GLY A 92 -1.29 -0.12 22.60
C GLY A 92 -1.13 -0.27 21.08
N LEU A 93 -0.23 -1.14 20.60
CA LEU A 93 -0.11 -1.47 19.17
C LEU A 93 -0.82 -2.78 18.83
N GLU A 94 -1.43 -2.83 17.65
CA GLU A 94 -2.03 -4.06 17.12
C GLU A 94 -0.94 -5.06 16.69
N GLY A 95 -1.23 -6.35 16.79
CA GLY A 95 -0.26 -7.41 16.51
C GLY A 95 0.40 -7.33 15.13
N LEU A 96 -0.39 -7.05 14.08
CA LEU A 96 0.14 -6.90 12.71
C LEU A 96 1.02 -5.65 12.57
N GLN A 97 0.71 -4.57 13.30
CA GLN A 97 1.53 -3.36 13.32
C GLN A 97 2.88 -3.64 13.97
N VAL A 98 2.90 -4.40 15.08
CA VAL A 98 4.15 -4.84 15.73
C VAL A 98 4.97 -5.70 14.77
N ALA A 99 4.34 -6.66 14.08
CA ALA A 99 5.00 -7.50 13.10
C ALA A 99 5.70 -6.67 12.02
N TRP A 100 5.00 -5.68 11.45
CA TRP A 100 5.57 -4.78 10.44
C TRP A 100 6.73 -3.93 10.99
N LEU A 101 6.60 -3.36 12.19
CA LEU A 101 7.66 -2.56 12.80
C LEU A 101 8.94 -3.38 13.03
N VAL A 102 8.79 -4.58 13.60
CA VAL A 102 9.92 -5.47 13.93
C VAL A 102 10.63 -5.96 12.67
N VAL A 103 9.88 -6.33 11.63
CA VAL A 103 10.41 -6.89 10.38
C VAL A 103 10.91 -5.80 9.43
N GLU A 104 10.06 -4.84 9.09
CA GLU A 104 10.31 -3.88 7.99
C GLU A 104 11.09 -2.64 8.45
N LYS A 105 10.90 -2.23 9.70
CA LYS A 105 11.57 -1.04 10.27
C LYS A 105 12.72 -1.38 11.19
N ASN A 106 12.95 -2.66 11.44
CA ASN A 106 13.92 -3.14 12.41
C ASN A 106 13.73 -2.51 13.81
N GLU A 107 12.49 -2.18 14.15
CA GLU A 107 12.13 -1.55 15.43
C GLU A 107 12.31 -2.55 16.57
N ARG A 108 12.71 -2.06 17.74
CA ARG A 108 12.85 -2.86 18.97
C ARG A 108 12.22 -2.14 20.15
N LEU A 109 12.01 -2.86 21.25
CA LEU A 109 11.50 -2.25 22.48
C LEU A 109 12.49 -1.21 23.00
N THR A 110 11.95 -0.07 23.45
CA THR A 110 12.77 1.00 24.00
C THR A 110 13.44 0.55 25.30
N ILE A 111 14.77 0.65 25.35
CA ILE A 111 15.55 0.42 26.56
C ILE A 111 15.74 1.79 27.23
N PRO A 112 15.24 2.00 28.46
CA PRO A 112 15.44 3.27 29.15
C PRO A 112 16.92 3.59 29.31
N SER A 113 17.31 4.86 29.13
CA SER A 113 18.71 5.31 29.19
C SER A 113 19.40 5.04 30.54
N SER A 114 18.63 4.92 31.62
CA SER A 114 19.11 4.56 32.96
C SER A 114 19.21 3.05 33.22
N CYS A 115 18.81 2.20 32.27
CA CYS A 115 18.97 0.75 32.38
C CYS A 115 20.46 0.40 32.50
N PRO A 116 20.86 -0.48 33.43
CA PRO A 116 22.26 -0.84 33.58
C PRO A 116 22.85 -1.38 32.26
N PRO A 117 24.07 -0.93 31.86
CA PRO A 117 24.64 -1.26 30.56
C PRO A 117 24.72 -2.75 30.25
N SER A 118 25.01 -3.58 31.25
CA SER A 118 25.10 -5.04 31.09
C SER A 118 23.76 -5.67 30.66
N PHE A 119 22.64 -5.22 31.25
CA PHE A 119 21.31 -5.67 30.84
C PHE A 119 20.92 -5.10 29.47
N ALA A 120 21.24 -3.83 29.21
CA ALA A 120 20.97 -3.19 27.92
C ALA A 120 21.69 -3.90 26.76
N ASN A 121 22.96 -4.25 26.95
CA ASN A 121 23.75 -4.98 25.96
C ASN A 121 23.23 -6.39 25.75
N LEU A 122 22.89 -7.12 26.82
CA LEU A 122 22.31 -8.46 26.71
C LEU A 122 20.99 -8.44 25.91
N MET A 123 20.10 -7.48 26.17
CA MET A 123 18.86 -7.31 25.39
C MET A 123 19.15 -7.00 23.92
N LYS A 124 20.09 -6.08 23.64
CA LYS A 124 20.49 -5.73 22.26
C LYS A 124 21.05 -6.92 21.50
N GLU A 125 21.94 -7.70 22.11
CA GLU A 125 22.50 -8.92 21.51
C GLU A 125 21.41 -9.96 21.23
N CYS A 126 20.43 -10.12 22.12
CA CYS A 126 19.27 -11.00 21.88
C CYS A 126 18.38 -10.51 20.72
N TRP A 127 18.36 -9.21 20.44
CA TRP A 127 17.51 -8.57 19.45
C TRP A 127 18.18 -8.27 18.10
N GLU A 128 19.40 -8.76 17.89
CA GLU A 128 20.08 -8.71 16.59
C GLU A 128 19.18 -9.23 15.47
N THR A 129 19.14 -8.52 14.35
CA THR A 129 18.30 -8.87 13.20
C THR A 129 18.75 -10.20 12.59
N ASP A 130 20.07 -10.38 12.47
CA ASP A 130 20.67 -11.63 12.02
C ASP A 130 20.62 -12.68 13.16
N PRO A 131 19.86 -13.78 13.00
CA PRO A 131 19.75 -14.82 14.02
C PRO A 131 21.07 -15.47 14.40
N LYS A 132 22.09 -15.40 13.53
CA LYS A 132 23.43 -15.97 13.78
C LYS A 132 24.28 -15.12 14.72
N LYS A 133 23.95 -13.83 14.87
CA LYS A 133 24.66 -12.92 15.78
C LYS A 133 24.11 -12.97 17.20
N ARG A 134 22.93 -13.54 17.39
CA ARG A 134 22.30 -13.68 18.70
C ARG A 134 23.06 -14.71 19.56
N PRO A 135 23.20 -14.47 20.87
CA PRO A 135 23.89 -15.39 21.75
C PRO A 135 23.07 -16.67 21.96
N THR A 136 23.76 -17.81 22.09
CA THR A 136 23.13 -19.05 22.55
C THR A 136 22.78 -18.96 24.04
N PHE A 137 21.85 -19.77 24.53
CA PHE A 137 21.52 -19.76 25.97
C PHE A 137 22.70 -20.12 26.87
N LYS A 138 23.65 -20.93 26.39
CA LYS A 138 24.92 -21.18 27.08
C LYS A 138 25.71 -19.88 27.28
N LYS A 139 25.78 -19.04 26.24
CA LYS A 139 26.45 -17.73 26.31
C LYS A 139 25.68 -16.75 27.20
N ILE A 140 24.35 -16.72 27.11
CA ILE A 140 23.49 -15.91 27.99
C ILE A 140 23.74 -16.27 29.46
N LEU A 141 23.79 -17.56 29.81
CA LEU A 141 24.09 -18.01 31.17
C LEU A 141 25.47 -17.53 31.65
N GLN A 142 26.49 -17.59 30.80
CA GLN A 142 27.83 -17.07 31.13
C GLN A 142 27.82 -15.56 31.40
N MET A 143 27.07 -14.79 30.60
CA MET A 143 26.90 -13.35 30.79
C MET A 143 26.18 -13.05 32.10
N LEU A 144 25.07 -13.76 32.39
CA LEU A 144 24.32 -13.60 33.63
C LEU A 144 25.13 -13.96 34.87
N ASN A 145 25.91 -15.05 34.84
CA ASN A 145 26.80 -15.41 35.96
C ASN A 145 27.88 -14.34 36.18
N SER A 146 28.40 -13.76 35.10
CA SER A 146 29.38 -12.66 35.20
C SER A 146 28.74 -11.39 35.80
N MET A 147 27.47 -11.12 35.47
CA MET A 147 26.67 -10.02 36.01
C MET A 147 26.34 -10.23 37.50
N GLU A 148 26.05 -11.46 37.93
CA GLU A 148 25.78 -11.79 39.34
C GLU A 148 26.96 -11.47 40.26
N HIS A 149 28.19 -11.66 39.77
CA HIS A 149 29.41 -11.34 40.52
C HIS A 149 29.83 -9.86 40.46
N ASP A 150 29.13 -9.02 39.69
CA ASP A 150 29.39 -7.58 39.64
C ASP A 150 28.68 -6.86 40.80
N THR A 151 29.47 -6.50 41.83
CA THR A 151 28.96 -5.80 43.01
C THR A 151 28.35 -4.43 42.71
N LEU A 152 28.79 -3.76 41.64
CA LEU A 152 28.26 -2.44 41.25
C LEU A 152 26.93 -2.58 40.50
N LEU A 153 26.77 -3.66 39.72
CA LEU A 153 25.54 -3.89 38.97
C LEU A 153 24.32 -4.02 39.89
N SER A 154 24.48 -4.61 41.06
CA SER A 154 23.38 -4.79 42.02
C SER A 154 22.80 -3.44 42.49
N SER A 155 23.66 -2.47 42.82
CA SER A 155 23.21 -1.13 43.23
C SER A 155 22.61 -0.33 42.08
N LEU A 156 23.21 -0.39 40.89
CA LEU A 156 22.70 0.26 39.68
C LEU A 156 21.33 -0.30 39.27
N CYS A 157 21.18 -1.63 39.29
CA CYS A 157 19.93 -2.30 38.96
C CYS A 157 18.83 -1.94 39.96
N ASN A 158 19.13 -1.96 41.26
CA ASN A 158 18.17 -1.55 42.27
C ASN A 158 17.75 -0.08 42.08
N SER A 159 18.69 0.84 41.86
CA SER A 159 18.36 2.25 41.56
C SER A 159 17.44 2.38 40.34
N PHE A 160 17.75 1.68 39.25
CA PHE A 160 16.93 1.66 38.04
C PHE A 160 15.50 1.14 38.30
N LEU A 161 15.36 0.04 39.03
CA LEU A 161 14.07 -0.59 39.32
C LEU A 161 13.18 0.24 40.25
N HIS A 162 13.77 1.04 41.15
CA HIS A 162 13.05 1.96 42.04
C HIS A 162 12.67 3.27 41.34
N ASN A 163 13.49 3.74 40.39
CA ASN A 163 13.26 4.98 39.65
C ASN A 163 12.33 4.83 38.43
N LYS A 164 11.44 3.83 38.43
CA LYS A 164 10.51 3.55 37.32
C LYS A 164 9.69 4.76 36.87
N ALA A 165 9.17 5.53 37.81
CA ALA A 165 8.38 6.72 37.48
C ALA A 165 9.17 7.76 36.67
N VAL A 166 10.46 7.92 37.00
CA VAL A 166 11.34 8.90 36.36
C VAL A 166 11.64 8.49 34.92
N TRP A 167 12.18 7.29 34.72
CA TRP A 167 12.57 6.88 33.38
C TRP A 167 11.37 6.60 32.47
N ARG A 168 10.20 6.21 33.01
CA ARG A 168 8.98 6.08 32.20
C ARG A 168 8.59 7.41 31.57
N CYS A 169 8.59 8.49 32.37
CA CYS A 169 8.30 9.84 31.88
C CYS A 169 9.34 10.29 30.84
N VAL A 170 10.63 10.03 31.10
CA VAL A 170 11.72 10.34 30.14
C VAL A 170 11.52 9.61 28.81
N VAL A 171 11.21 8.31 28.84
CA VAL A 171 10.95 7.51 27.64
C VAL A 171 9.72 8.04 26.87
N GLU A 172 8.65 8.41 27.56
CA GLU A 172 7.46 9.00 26.94
C GLU A 172 7.76 10.36 26.27
N ILE A 173 8.57 11.19 26.92
CA ILE A 173 9.03 12.47 26.36
C ILE A 173 9.92 12.25 25.14
N GLU A 174 10.90 11.34 25.22
CA GLU A 174 11.81 11.00 24.11
C GLU A 174 11.04 10.45 22.90
N ALA A 175 10.08 9.55 23.14
CA ALA A 175 9.21 9.02 22.08
C ALA A 175 8.38 10.13 21.42
N THR A 176 7.90 11.08 22.21
CA THR A 176 7.15 12.25 21.68
C THR A 176 8.05 13.15 20.84
N LEU A 177 9.28 13.42 21.29
CA LEU A 177 10.26 14.23 20.56
C LEU A 177 10.64 13.59 19.21
N GLU A 178 10.88 12.27 19.18
CA GLU A 178 11.22 11.58 17.92
C GLU A 178 10.04 11.60 16.95
N ARG A 179 8.81 11.42 17.45
CA ARG A 179 7.59 11.56 16.64
C ARG A 179 7.47 12.96 16.02
N LEU A 180 7.78 14.01 16.78
CA LEU A 180 7.76 15.39 16.28
C LEU A 180 8.83 15.63 15.20
N LYS A 181 10.07 15.15 15.40
CA LYS A 181 11.14 15.25 14.39
C LYS A 181 10.81 14.52 13.10
N LYS A 182 10.14 13.36 13.18
CA LYS A 182 9.71 12.64 11.99
C LYS A 182 8.65 13.44 11.22
N LEU A 183 7.65 13.98 11.92
CA LEU A 183 6.61 14.79 11.31
C LEU A 183 7.18 16.04 10.63
N GLU A 184 8.16 16.69 11.24
CA GLU A 184 8.87 17.84 10.66
C GLU A 184 9.56 17.48 9.34
N ARG A 185 10.23 16.33 9.28
CA ARG A 185 10.86 15.82 8.05
C ARG A 185 9.84 15.52 6.96
N ASP A 186 8.75 14.84 7.33
CA ASP A 186 7.67 14.48 6.38
C ASP A 186 7.01 15.75 5.82
N LEU A 187 6.74 16.74 6.67
CA LEU A 187 6.21 18.06 6.26
C LEU A 187 7.17 18.79 5.31
N SER A 188 8.45 18.85 5.65
CA SER A 188 9.49 19.48 4.81
C SER A 188 9.59 18.83 3.43
N SER A 189 9.52 17.50 3.36
CA SER A 189 9.46 16.76 2.10
C SER A 189 8.22 17.14 1.28
N LYS A 190 7.05 17.23 1.93
CA LYS A 190 5.80 17.56 1.24
C LYS A 190 5.80 19.00 0.72
N GLU A 191 6.34 19.94 1.48
CA GLU A 191 6.51 21.32 1.03
C GLU A 191 7.41 21.41 -0.21
N GLN A 192 8.50 20.63 -0.25
CA GLN A 192 9.40 20.63 -1.41
C GLN A 192 8.70 20.10 -2.67
N GLU A 193 7.95 19.02 -2.53
CA GLU A 193 7.14 18.45 -3.61
C GLU A 193 6.15 19.48 -4.17
N LEU A 194 5.48 20.23 -3.30
CA LEU A 194 4.56 21.31 -3.70
C LEU A 194 5.30 22.45 -4.40
N ARG A 195 6.47 22.88 -3.90
CA ARG A 195 7.30 23.91 -4.55
C ARG A 195 7.75 23.49 -5.95
N ASP A 196 8.17 22.24 -6.12
CA ASP A 196 8.60 21.73 -7.42
C ASP A 196 7.41 21.60 -8.39
N ARG A 197 6.23 21.20 -7.90
CA ARG A 197 4.99 21.21 -8.68
C ARG A 197 4.61 22.61 -9.15
N GLU A 198 4.69 23.61 -8.26
CA GLU A 198 4.39 25.00 -8.61
C GLU A 198 5.35 25.55 -9.67
N ARG A 199 6.65 25.24 -9.56
CA ARG A 199 7.63 25.63 -10.59
C ARG A 199 7.32 25.01 -11.95
N ARG A 200 6.94 23.73 -12.00
CA ARG A 200 6.51 23.08 -13.24
C ARG A 200 5.31 23.79 -13.85
N LEU A 201 4.29 24.07 -13.05
CA LEU A 201 3.10 24.80 -13.51
C LEU A 201 3.46 26.16 -14.11
N LYS A 202 4.29 26.96 -13.44
CA LYS A 202 4.74 28.27 -13.95
C LYS A 202 5.50 28.18 -15.28
N MET A 203 6.42 27.23 -15.42
CA MET A 203 7.15 27.05 -16.68
C MET A 203 6.23 26.65 -17.83
N TRP A 204 5.23 25.82 -17.56
CA TRP A 204 4.25 25.41 -18.55
C TRP A 204 3.26 26.52 -18.91
N GLU A 205 2.79 27.30 -17.94
CA GLU A 205 1.99 28.52 -18.18
C GLU A 205 2.74 29.49 -19.11
N GLN A 206 4.06 29.66 -18.91
CA GLN A 206 4.87 30.50 -19.79
C GLN A 206 4.97 29.94 -21.20
N LYS A 207 5.24 28.63 -21.37
CA LYS A 207 5.26 27.99 -22.70
C LYS A 207 3.94 28.17 -23.46
N LEU A 208 2.81 28.08 -22.76
CA LEU A 208 1.50 28.27 -23.36
C LEU A 208 1.28 29.73 -23.80
N LYS A 209 1.75 30.72 -23.03
CA LYS A 209 1.73 32.15 -23.45
C LYS A 209 2.60 32.41 -24.68
N ASP A 210 3.77 31.79 -24.72
CA ASP A 210 4.70 31.93 -25.84
C ASP A 210 4.11 31.29 -27.12
N GLN A 211 3.43 30.14 -27.00
CA GLN A 211 2.73 29.48 -28.12
C GLN A 211 1.45 30.23 -28.55
N GLY A 212 0.71 30.83 -27.61
CA GLY A 212 -0.50 31.60 -27.88
C GLY A 212 -0.27 32.95 -28.57
N SER A 213 0.96 33.46 -28.58
CA SER A 213 1.31 34.72 -29.24
C SER A 213 1.43 34.61 -30.77
N SER A 214 1.30 33.41 -31.35
CA SER A 214 1.37 33.19 -32.81
C SER A 214 0.00 33.13 -33.52
N TYR A 215 -1.12 33.09 -32.79
CA TYR A 215 -2.46 33.04 -33.38
C TYR A 215 -3.32 34.19 -32.85
N THR A 216 -3.33 35.31 -33.57
CA THR A 216 -4.34 36.34 -33.37
C THR A 216 -5.62 35.97 -34.12
N SER A 217 -6.75 36.17 -33.44
CA SER A 217 -8.12 36.16 -33.96
C SER A 217 -8.93 34.86 -33.85
N THR A 218 -9.36 34.55 -32.63
CA THR A 218 -10.79 34.31 -32.32
C THR A 218 -11.00 34.30 -30.81
N SER A 219 -12.06 34.91 -30.32
CA SER A 219 -12.48 34.97 -28.91
C SER A 219 -12.92 33.61 -28.32
N CYS A 220 -12.43 32.50 -28.85
CA CYS A 220 -12.85 31.14 -28.52
C CYS A 220 -11.66 30.24 -28.17
N SER A 221 -10.70 30.76 -27.41
CA SER A 221 -9.61 29.94 -26.87
C SER A 221 -9.88 29.62 -25.41
N LEU A 222 -10.10 28.34 -25.11
CA LEU A 222 -10.20 27.86 -23.72
C LEU A 222 -8.94 28.26 -22.90
N TYR A 223 -7.81 28.45 -23.58
CA TYR A 223 -6.55 28.90 -23.00
C TYR A 223 -6.52 30.38 -22.63
N SER A 224 -7.48 31.20 -23.08
CA SER A 224 -7.57 32.62 -22.72
C SER A 224 -8.61 32.90 -21.62
N TRP A 225 -9.26 31.87 -21.08
CA TRP A 225 -10.28 32.04 -20.04
C TRP A 225 -9.65 32.48 -18.72
N SER A 226 -10.17 33.60 -18.21
CA SER A 226 -9.93 34.11 -16.87
C SER A 226 -10.63 33.27 -15.79
N GLU A 227 -10.31 33.53 -14.52
CA GLU A 227 -10.98 32.90 -13.37
C GLU A 227 -12.49 33.15 -13.39
N THR A 228 -12.91 34.33 -13.87
CA THR A 228 -14.32 34.69 -14.03
C THR A 228 -15.00 33.90 -15.15
N ASP A 229 -14.30 33.66 -16.27
CA ASP A 229 -14.86 32.87 -17.39
C ASP A 229 -15.08 31.41 -16.99
N VAL A 230 -14.14 30.83 -16.23
CA VAL A 230 -14.28 29.46 -15.68
C VAL A 230 -15.43 29.38 -14.70
N ALA A 231 -15.55 30.34 -13.78
CA ALA A 231 -16.64 30.38 -12.80
C ALA A 231 -18.01 30.53 -13.49
N ASP A 232 -18.11 31.36 -14.52
CA ASP A 232 -19.33 31.52 -15.31
C ASP A 232 -19.69 30.28 -16.11
N TRP A 233 -18.70 29.57 -16.66
CA TRP A 233 -18.91 28.28 -17.29
C TRP A 233 -19.45 27.22 -16.31
N ILE A 234 -18.89 27.11 -15.10
CA ILE A 234 -19.40 26.20 -14.06
C ILE A 234 -20.84 26.55 -13.72
N ARG A 235 -21.19 27.84 -13.58
CA ARG A 235 -22.57 28.31 -13.34
C ARG A 235 -23.51 27.95 -14.50
N GLN A 236 -23.06 28.05 -15.75
CA GLN A 236 -23.87 27.72 -16.93
C GLN A 236 -24.09 26.22 -17.10
N MET A 237 -23.09 25.39 -16.74
CA MET A 237 -23.20 23.93 -16.75
C MET A 237 -24.37 23.44 -15.88
N VAL A 238 -24.57 24.09 -14.72
CA VAL A 238 -25.66 23.76 -13.76
C VAL A 238 -27.04 24.18 -14.29
N LYS A 239 -27.13 25.20 -15.16
CA LYS A 239 -28.41 25.61 -15.76
C LYS A 239 -28.90 24.67 -16.88
N LYS A 240 -28.00 23.90 -17.52
CA LYS A 240 -28.33 23.02 -18.66
C LYS A 240 -28.56 21.56 -18.27
N ALA A 241 -28.03 21.11 -17.14
CA ALA A 241 -28.33 19.81 -16.58
C ALA A 241 -29.44 20.00 -15.55
N GLU A 242 -30.60 19.36 -15.71
CA GLU A 242 -31.69 19.32 -14.72
C GLU A 242 -31.26 18.52 -13.45
N ALA A 243 -30.15 18.91 -12.83
CA ALA A 243 -29.54 18.27 -11.68
C ALA A 243 -29.21 19.33 -10.64
N ASN A 244 -29.62 19.05 -9.39
CA ASN A 244 -29.48 19.86 -8.17
C ASN A 244 -28.39 20.94 -8.21
N GLY A 245 -28.77 22.16 -7.81
CA GLY A 245 -27.92 23.37 -7.74
C GLY A 245 -26.66 23.29 -6.87
N ASP A 246 -26.29 22.11 -6.36
CA ASP A 246 -25.17 21.86 -5.45
C ASP A 246 -23.79 22.06 -6.11
N LEU A 247 -23.69 21.98 -7.44
CA LEU A 247 -22.43 22.14 -8.17
C LEU A 247 -22.07 23.61 -8.45
N ALA A 248 -23.04 24.53 -8.37
CA ALA A 248 -22.80 25.96 -8.60
C ALA A 248 -21.92 26.58 -7.51
N VAL A 249 -21.94 25.99 -6.31
CA VAL A 249 -21.09 26.36 -5.16
C VAL A 249 -19.59 26.23 -5.51
N TYR A 250 -19.23 25.33 -6.43
CA TYR A 250 -17.85 25.17 -6.86
C TYR A 250 -17.34 26.28 -7.78
N ALA A 251 -18.21 27.12 -8.35
CA ALA A 251 -17.79 28.27 -9.15
C ALA A 251 -17.02 29.30 -8.31
N GLU A 252 -17.53 29.61 -7.11
CA GLU A 252 -16.83 30.49 -6.16
C GLU A 252 -15.54 29.86 -5.66
N LEU A 253 -15.54 28.54 -5.44
CA LEU A 253 -14.37 27.79 -5.02
C LEU A 253 -13.23 27.84 -6.05
N PHE A 254 -13.55 27.61 -7.33
CA PHE A 254 -12.57 27.63 -8.41
C PHE A 254 -12.02 29.04 -8.64
N GLN A 255 -12.85 30.06 -8.41
CA GLN A 255 -12.43 31.45 -8.46
C GLN A 255 -11.48 31.80 -7.30
N GLN A 256 -11.80 31.39 -6.07
CA GLN A 256 -10.93 31.59 -4.90
C GLN A 256 -9.58 30.85 -5.01
N GLN A 257 -9.55 29.74 -5.75
CA GLN A 257 -8.33 28.96 -6.01
C GLN A 257 -7.61 29.39 -7.30
N HIS A 258 -7.99 30.53 -7.88
CA HIS A 258 -7.35 31.10 -9.07
C HIS A 258 -7.26 30.11 -10.25
N ILE A 259 -8.35 29.36 -10.50
CA ILE A 259 -8.44 28.39 -11.60
C ILE A 259 -8.84 29.11 -12.89
N THR A 260 -7.85 29.33 -13.76
CA THR A 260 -8.02 29.81 -15.14
C THR A 260 -8.33 28.65 -16.09
N GLY A 261 -8.73 28.92 -17.34
CA GLY A 261 -9.01 27.85 -18.31
C GLY A 261 -7.81 26.94 -18.59
N GLN A 262 -6.59 27.47 -18.45
CA GLN A 262 -5.36 26.69 -18.54
C GLN A 262 -5.21 25.72 -17.37
N ARG A 263 -5.48 26.17 -16.14
CA ARG A 263 -5.40 25.35 -14.93
C ARG A 263 -6.52 24.34 -14.85
N LEU A 264 -7.70 24.69 -15.37
CA LEU A 264 -8.87 23.82 -15.42
C LEU A 264 -8.57 22.49 -16.12
N LEU A 265 -7.73 22.51 -17.16
CA LEU A 265 -7.33 21.33 -17.93
C LEU A 265 -6.28 20.44 -17.23
N LEU A 266 -5.64 20.94 -16.17
CA LEU A 266 -4.55 20.27 -15.46
C LEU A 266 -4.99 19.68 -14.11
N LEU A 267 -6.27 19.80 -13.76
CA LEU A 267 -6.79 19.33 -12.49
C LEU A 267 -6.84 17.80 -12.45
N GLU A 268 -6.11 17.22 -11.49
CA GLU A 268 -6.16 15.81 -11.14
C GLU A 268 -7.14 15.56 -9.99
N ASP A 269 -7.51 14.30 -9.74
CA ASP A 269 -8.47 13.92 -8.69
C ASP A 269 -8.06 14.46 -7.31
N SER A 270 -6.76 14.46 -7.02
CA SER A 270 -6.18 15.02 -5.80
C SER A 270 -6.38 16.52 -5.67
N ASP A 271 -6.43 17.25 -6.78
CA ASP A 271 -6.57 18.71 -6.78
C ASP A 271 -8.00 19.11 -6.46
N PHE A 272 -9.00 18.41 -6.99
CA PHE A 272 -10.39 18.64 -6.60
C PHE A 272 -10.60 18.39 -5.10
N LEU A 273 -10.00 17.33 -4.55
CA LEU A 273 -10.04 17.05 -3.12
C LEU A 273 -9.35 18.13 -2.30
N ALA A 274 -8.16 18.57 -2.73
CA ALA A 274 -7.39 19.61 -2.06
C ALA A 274 -8.07 20.99 -2.09
N MET A 275 -8.79 21.30 -3.17
CA MET A 275 -9.63 22.50 -3.27
C MET A 275 -10.86 22.43 -2.36
N GLY A 276 -11.24 21.25 -1.86
CA GLY A 276 -12.39 21.09 -0.95
C GLY A 276 -13.62 20.43 -1.57
N VAL A 277 -13.53 19.89 -2.78
CA VAL A 277 -14.60 19.09 -3.40
C VAL A 277 -14.59 17.68 -2.79
N LYS A 278 -15.33 17.49 -1.69
CA LYS A 278 -15.32 16.23 -0.91
C LYS A 278 -16.08 15.07 -1.56
N SER A 279 -17.04 15.35 -2.45
CA SER A 279 -17.90 14.34 -3.06
C SER A 279 -17.27 13.75 -4.32
N ARG A 280 -16.97 12.45 -4.32
CA ARG A 280 -16.45 11.73 -5.50
C ARG A 280 -17.38 11.82 -6.71
N GLY A 281 -18.68 11.89 -6.49
CA GLY A 281 -19.67 12.10 -7.56
C GLY A 281 -19.54 13.49 -8.20
N HIS A 282 -19.26 14.53 -7.40
CA HIS A 282 -19.04 15.88 -7.90
C HIS A 282 -17.72 15.99 -8.68
N ILE A 283 -16.65 15.34 -8.19
CA ILE A 283 -15.36 15.27 -8.90
C ILE A 283 -15.54 14.63 -10.28
N LEU A 284 -16.21 13.46 -10.33
CA LEU A 284 -16.44 12.76 -11.59
C LEU A 284 -17.27 13.59 -12.56
N HIS A 285 -18.29 14.30 -12.07
CA HIS A 285 -19.13 15.17 -12.90
C HIS A 285 -18.34 16.36 -13.46
N LEU A 286 -17.56 17.05 -12.62
CA LEU A 286 -16.69 18.15 -13.03
C LEU A 286 -15.67 17.69 -14.06
N LYS A 287 -14.98 16.57 -13.84
CA LYS A 287 -14.03 16.01 -14.81
C LYS A 287 -14.67 15.67 -16.14
N LYS A 288 -15.86 15.05 -16.12
CA LYS A 288 -16.60 14.74 -17.34
C LYS A 288 -16.99 16.00 -18.11
N ALA A 289 -17.37 17.06 -17.40
CA ALA A 289 -17.70 18.34 -18.01
C ALA A 289 -16.48 19.07 -18.58
N ILE A 290 -15.35 19.06 -17.86
CA ILE A 290 -14.06 19.60 -18.33
C ILE A 290 -13.61 18.85 -19.59
N GLY A 291 -13.69 17.51 -19.60
CA GLY A 291 -13.37 16.70 -20.77
C GLY A 291 -14.24 17.03 -21.98
N LYS A 292 -15.56 17.20 -21.79
CA LYS A 292 -16.47 17.64 -22.87
C LYS A 292 -16.16 19.04 -23.37
N LEU A 293 -15.80 19.96 -22.47
CA LEU A 293 -15.41 21.32 -22.84
C LEU A 293 -14.13 21.31 -23.68
N TYR A 294 -13.15 20.51 -23.27
CA TYR A 294 -11.89 20.33 -24.00
C TYR A 294 -12.12 19.73 -25.39
N GLN A 295 -12.94 18.68 -25.49
CA GLN A 295 -13.24 18.04 -26.77
C GLN A 295 -13.95 19.02 -27.73
N LYS A 296 -14.96 19.74 -27.25
CA LYS A 296 -15.64 20.77 -28.05
C LYS A 296 -14.69 21.88 -28.52
N PHE A 297 -13.69 22.21 -27.70
CA PHE A 297 -12.67 23.17 -28.07
C PHE A 297 -11.72 22.61 -29.14
N MET A 298 -11.25 21.36 -29.00
CA MET A 298 -10.43 20.69 -30.01
C MET A 298 -11.16 20.59 -31.36
N ASP A 299 -12.46 20.29 -31.37
CA ASP A 299 -13.28 20.23 -32.59
C ASP A 299 -13.34 21.57 -33.33
N LEU A 300 -13.28 22.69 -32.60
CA LEU A 300 -13.28 24.05 -33.18
C LEU A 300 -11.89 24.48 -33.68
N VAL A 301 -10.82 23.99 -33.02
CA VAL A 301 -9.44 24.24 -33.44
C VAL A 301 -9.10 23.45 -34.72
N HIS A 302 -9.71 22.28 -34.90
CA HIS A 302 -9.50 21.40 -36.06
C HIS A 302 -10.57 21.55 -37.16
N PHE A 303 -11.24 22.71 -37.25
CA PHE A 303 -12.25 22.94 -38.27
C PHE A 303 -11.63 22.94 -39.69
N PRO A 304 -12.07 22.10 -40.64
CA PRO A 304 -11.45 22.04 -41.97
C PRO A 304 -11.72 23.32 -42.78
N PRO A 305 -10.76 23.83 -43.58
CA PRO A 305 -11.01 24.96 -44.47
C PRO A 305 -11.87 24.54 -45.68
N LEU A 306 -12.79 25.41 -46.08
CA LEU A 306 -13.60 25.27 -47.30
C LEU A 306 -12.77 25.72 -48.52
N MET A 307 -12.29 24.78 -49.35
CA MET A 307 -12.47 24.76 -50.82
C MET A 307 -11.64 23.68 -51.56
N GLN A 308 -12.38 22.95 -52.42
CA GLN A 308 -12.13 22.49 -53.80
C GLN A 308 -10.94 21.55 -54.14
N GLU A 309 -11.29 20.40 -54.71
CA GLU A 309 -10.45 19.31 -55.23
C GLU A 309 -9.41 19.76 -56.28
N LEU A 310 -8.21 19.14 -56.26
CA LEU A 310 -7.62 18.33 -57.35
C LEU A 310 -6.24 17.74 -56.91
N GLU A 311 -6.04 16.46 -57.23
CA GLU A 311 -5.02 15.46 -56.83
C GLU A 311 -3.52 15.74 -57.16
N PRO A 312 -2.55 14.80 -56.94
CA PRO A 312 -2.21 13.91 -55.81
C PRO A 312 -0.70 14.04 -55.42
N VAL A 313 -0.13 13.04 -54.70
CA VAL A 313 1.29 12.78 -54.33
C VAL A 313 1.57 13.08 -52.84
N SER A 314 1.99 12.18 -51.95
CA SER A 314 2.55 10.80 -51.97
C SER A 314 2.23 10.13 -50.61
N PRO A 315 2.25 8.79 -50.47
CA PRO A 315 1.89 8.16 -49.19
C PRO A 315 2.93 8.50 -48.10
N PRO A 316 2.52 8.73 -46.85
CA PRO A 316 3.46 8.75 -45.74
C PRO A 316 3.96 7.31 -45.51
N ASP A 317 5.27 7.17 -45.34
CA ASP A 317 5.93 5.94 -44.92
C ASP A 317 5.16 5.32 -43.75
N SER A 318 4.48 4.20 -44.00
CA SER A 318 3.94 3.36 -42.94
C SER A 318 5.08 2.49 -42.42
N SER A 319 5.91 3.04 -41.54
CA SER A 319 6.77 2.21 -40.70
C SER A 319 5.86 1.43 -39.76
N GLU A 320 5.61 0.17 -40.09
CA GLU A 320 4.96 -0.78 -39.20
C GLU A 320 5.91 -1.03 -38.02
N GLU A 321 5.55 -0.54 -36.83
CA GLU A 321 6.27 -0.86 -35.60
C GLU A 321 5.61 -2.06 -34.91
N GLU A 322 6.43 -3.02 -34.50
CA GLU A 322 5.97 -4.17 -33.72
C GLU A 322 5.92 -3.77 -32.23
N VAL A 323 4.72 -3.73 -31.66
CA VAL A 323 4.48 -3.38 -30.26
C VAL A 323 4.17 -4.64 -29.45
N THR A 324 4.85 -4.81 -28.32
CA THR A 324 4.59 -5.92 -27.37
C THR A 324 3.67 -5.43 -26.25
N LEU A 325 2.54 -6.12 -26.03
CA LEU A 325 1.60 -5.84 -24.95
C LEU A 325 1.54 -7.04 -24.01
N GLU A 326 1.77 -6.82 -22.71
CA GLU A 326 1.58 -7.85 -21.69
C GLU A 326 0.17 -7.79 -21.11
N LEU A 327 -0.57 -8.88 -21.25
CA LEU A 327 -1.95 -9.00 -20.78
C LEU A 327 -2.01 -9.89 -19.53
N VAL A 328 -2.42 -9.31 -18.41
CA VAL A 328 -2.65 -10.04 -17.16
C VAL A 328 -4.14 -10.35 -17.03
N ILE A 329 -4.50 -11.62 -17.17
CA ILE A 329 -5.88 -12.08 -17.09
C ILE A 329 -6.08 -12.81 -15.76
N GLY A 330 -7.01 -12.33 -14.95
CA GLY A 330 -7.33 -12.92 -13.66
C GLY A 330 -8.81 -13.23 -13.49
N TYR A 331 -9.11 -14.12 -12.57
CA TYR A 331 -10.47 -14.52 -12.25
C TYR A 331 -10.66 -14.79 -10.76
N HIS A 332 -11.89 -14.65 -10.31
CA HIS A 332 -12.34 -15.02 -8.97
C HIS A 332 -13.57 -15.91 -9.08
N ILE A 333 -13.55 -17.01 -8.34
CA ILE A 333 -14.67 -17.94 -8.25
C ILE A 333 -14.99 -18.15 -6.78
N ILE A 334 -16.27 -18.04 -6.45
CA ILE A 334 -16.82 -18.44 -5.16
C ILE A 334 -17.59 -19.73 -5.41
N PRO A 335 -17.08 -20.89 -4.93
CA PRO A 335 -17.76 -22.17 -5.11
C PRO A 335 -19.05 -22.21 -4.28
N GLY A 336 -20.10 -22.79 -4.85
CA GLY A 336 -21.41 -22.94 -4.23
C GLY A 336 -21.92 -24.38 -4.34
N LYS A 337 -22.89 -24.77 -3.49
CA LYS A 337 -23.46 -26.13 -3.52
C LYS A 337 -24.39 -26.37 -4.72
N THR A 338 -24.92 -25.30 -5.30
CA THR A 338 -25.77 -25.34 -6.50
C THR A 338 -25.27 -24.35 -7.54
N LEU A 339 -25.72 -24.48 -8.80
CA LEU A 339 -25.41 -23.52 -9.87
C LEU A 339 -25.81 -22.08 -9.52
N GLN A 340 -26.86 -21.91 -8.71
CA GLN A 340 -27.34 -20.59 -8.27
C GLN A 340 -26.48 -19.97 -7.15
N ASP A 341 -25.64 -20.79 -6.50
CA ASP A 341 -24.76 -20.34 -5.42
C ASP A 341 -23.34 -20.04 -5.91
N CYS A 342 -22.94 -20.62 -7.04
CA CYS A 342 -21.61 -20.36 -7.61
C CYS A 342 -21.58 -19.00 -8.30
N LYS A 343 -20.60 -18.18 -7.92
CA LYS A 343 -20.40 -16.83 -8.45
C LYS A 343 -19.01 -16.69 -9.04
N TRP A 344 -18.90 -16.04 -10.18
CA TRP A 344 -17.62 -15.76 -10.80
C TRP A 344 -17.48 -14.33 -11.29
N LYS A 345 -16.23 -13.87 -11.39
CA LYS A 345 -15.81 -12.60 -12.00
C LYS A 345 -14.48 -12.78 -12.70
N MET A 346 -14.25 -12.00 -13.74
CA MET A 346 -12.98 -11.88 -14.44
C MET A 346 -12.55 -10.42 -14.53
N TYR A 347 -11.25 -10.26 -14.71
CA TYR A 347 -10.63 -9.00 -15.07
C TYR A 347 -9.49 -9.24 -16.05
N MET A 348 -9.18 -8.21 -16.81
CA MET A 348 -7.97 -8.12 -17.60
C MET A 348 -7.30 -6.77 -17.31
N GLU A 349 -5.99 -6.82 -17.11
CA GLU A 349 -5.12 -5.66 -16.96
C GLU A 349 -4.08 -5.71 -18.09
N VAL A 350 -3.71 -4.53 -18.57
CA VAL A 350 -2.66 -4.38 -19.57
C VAL A 350 -1.52 -3.61 -18.92
N ASP A 351 -0.32 -4.16 -19.03
CA ASP A 351 0.89 -3.44 -18.65
C ASP A 351 1.37 -2.66 -19.88
N GLY A 352 1.10 -1.34 -19.90
CA GLY A 352 1.43 -0.46 -21.02
C GLY A 352 0.28 0.45 -21.47
N ASP A 353 0.27 0.79 -22.76
CA ASP A 353 -0.71 1.67 -23.39
C ASP A 353 -1.97 0.88 -23.79
N ASP A 354 -3.12 1.23 -23.21
CA ASP A 354 -4.40 0.56 -23.43
C ASP A 354 -5.16 1.06 -24.67
N THR A 355 -4.62 2.07 -25.37
CA THR A 355 -5.23 2.64 -26.60
C THR A 355 -5.32 1.64 -27.76
N PHE A 356 -4.55 0.55 -27.70
CA PHE A 356 -4.58 -0.53 -28.68
C PHE A 356 -5.76 -1.50 -28.48
N ILE A 357 -6.51 -1.42 -27.38
CA ILE A 357 -7.66 -2.30 -27.10
C ILE A 357 -8.97 -1.61 -27.44
N LYS A 358 -9.76 -2.23 -28.33
CA LYS A 358 -11.08 -1.76 -28.73
C LYS A 358 -12.16 -2.25 -27.77
N GLU A 359 -12.13 -3.54 -27.43
CA GLU A 359 -13.11 -4.14 -26.52
C GLU A 359 -12.61 -5.46 -25.93
N VAL A 360 -13.12 -5.78 -24.74
CA VAL A 360 -12.89 -7.04 -24.03
C VAL A 360 -14.23 -7.69 -23.77
N ASN A 361 -14.38 -8.94 -24.18
CA ASN A 361 -15.59 -9.72 -24.02
C ASN A 361 -15.33 -10.93 -23.11
N PHE A 362 -16.13 -11.08 -22.06
CA PHE A 362 -16.15 -12.26 -21.20
C PHE A 362 -17.41 -13.07 -21.46
N HIS A 363 -17.27 -14.38 -21.74
CA HIS A 363 -18.40 -15.26 -21.97
C HIS A 363 -18.16 -16.70 -21.49
N LEU A 364 -19.25 -17.44 -21.29
CA LEU A 364 -19.22 -18.88 -20.97
C LEU A 364 -19.47 -19.69 -22.23
N SER A 365 -18.86 -20.87 -22.33
CA SER A 365 -18.93 -21.77 -23.49
C SER A 365 -20.32 -22.37 -23.83
N ALA A 366 -21.39 -22.02 -23.10
CA ALA A 366 -22.74 -22.60 -23.24
C ALA A 366 -23.70 -21.76 -24.12
N PRO A 367 -24.72 -22.37 -24.77
CA PRO A 367 -25.44 -21.80 -25.93
C PRO A 367 -26.38 -20.61 -25.65
N ALA A 368 -26.43 -20.10 -24.43
CA ALA A 368 -27.23 -18.93 -24.06
C ALA A 368 -26.56 -18.11 -22.94
N SER A 369 -25.24 -17.91 -23.02
CA SER A 369 -24.51 -17.19 -21.98
C SER A 369 -24.57 -15.67 -22.16
N ASN A 370 -24.70 -14.95 -21.04
CA ASN A 370 -24.61 -13.49 -21.01
C ASN A 370 -23.18 -13.07 -21.33
N THR A 371 -22.97 -12.45 -22.49
CA THR A 371 -21.70 -11.80 -22.85
C THR A 371 -21.55 -10.50 -22.08
N ILE A 372 -20.43 -10.35 -21.37
CA ILE A 372 -20.08 -9.10 -20.70
C ILE A 372 -19.06 -8.38 -21.57
N LYS A 373 -19.51 -7.29 -22.18
CA LYS A 373 -18.70 -6.45 -23.06
C LYS A 373 -18.20 -5.21 -22.32
N LEU A 374 -16.90 -5.00 -22.34
CA LEU A 374 -16.22 -3.85 -21.76
C LEU A 374 -15.43 -3.14 -22.86
N SER A 375 -15.85 -1.93 -23.22
CA SER A 375 -15.22 -1.14 -24.29
C SER A 375 -14.28 -0.05 -23.78
N GLN A 376 -14.10 0.07 -22.46
CA GLN A 376 -13.26 1.06 -21.80
C GLN A 376 -12.67 0.48 -20.50
N PRO A 377 -11.44 0.87 -20.14
CA PRO A 377 -10.82 0.48 -18.87
C PRO A 377 -11.57 1.08 -17.66
N PRO A 378 -11.49 0.44 -16.47
CA PRO A 378 -10.83 -0.84 -16.20
C PRO A 378 -11.65 -2.02 -16.74
N PHE A 379 -10.98 -3.00 -17.37
CA PHE A 379 -11.63 -4.18 -17.96
C PHE A 379 -11.97 -5.25 -16.89
N VAL A 380 -12.78 -4.85 -15.91
CA VAL A 380 -13.17 -5.65 -14.74
C VAL A 380 -14.68 -5.85 -14.71
N MET A 381 -15.12 -7.07 -14.42
CA MET A 381 -16.55 -7.35 -14.18
C MET A 381 -17.07 -6.60 -12.95
N SER A 382 -17.98 -5.64 -13.19
CA SER A 382 -18.60 -4.83 -12.13
C SER A 382 -19.48 -5.66 -11.19
N ARG A 383 -20.15 -6.70 -11.70
CA ARG A 383 -21.09 -7.55 -10.94
C ARG A 383 -20.69 -9.02 -10.99
N TRP A 384 -20.98 -9.74 -9.90
CA TRP A 384 -20.76 -11.18 -9.85
C TRP A 384 -21.78 -11.86 -10.74
N THR A 385 -21.33 -12.73 -11.63
CA THR A 385 -22.20 -13.55 -12.46
C THR A 385 -22.45 -14.87 -11.75
N VAL A 386 -23.71 -15.28 -11.71
CA VAL A 386 -24.15 -16.54 -11.08
C VAL A 386 -24.24 -17.61 -12.16
N GLY A 387 -23.90 -18.85 -11.82
CA GLY A 387 -24.06 -19.99 -12.74
C GLY A 387 -22.75 -20.37 -13.40
N LEU A 388 -22.06 -21.32 -12.77
CA LEU A 388 -20.90 -21.97 -13.35
C LEU A 388 -20.98 -23.47 -13.04
N ALA A 389 -21.14 -24.29 -14.08
CA ALA A 389 -21.21 -25.73 -13.97
C ALA A 389 -19.82 -26.37 -14.01
N GLU A 390 -19.69 -27.54 -13.38
CA GLU A 390 -18.47 -28.33 -13.40
C GLU A 390 -18.08 -28.68 -14.85
N GLY A 391 -16.87 -28.31 -15.28
CA GLY A 391 -16.38 -28.49 -16.65
C GLY A 391 -16.65 -27.34 -17.63
N GLN A 392 -17.25 -26.22 -17.20
CA GLN A 392 -17.37 -25.02 -18.04
C GLN A 392 -16.06 -24.23 -18.09
N THR A 393 -15.77 -23.66 -19.26
CA THR A 393 -14.68 -22.72 -19.48
C THR A 393 -15.19 -21.30 -19.51
N VAL A 394 -14.40 -20.38 -18.95
CA VAL A 394 -14.61 -18.94 -19.11
C VAL A 394 -13.62 -18.43 -20.16
N GLU A 395 -14.13 -17.65 -21.09
CA GLU A 395 -13.37 -17.14 -22.22
C GLU A 395 -13.25 -15.62 -22.15
N CYS A 396 -12.03 -15.13 -22.33
CA CYS A 396 -11.70 -13.73 -22.49
C CYS A 396 -11.26 -13.49 -23.95
N VAL A 397 -12.02 -12.67 -24.66
CA VAL A 397 -11.71 -12.27 -26.04
C VAL A 397 -11.34 -10.79 -26.03
N VAL A 398 -10.11 -10.48 -26.44
CA VAL A 398 -9.59 -9.11 -26.57
C VAL A 398 -9.59 -8.74 -28.04
N THR A 399 -10.35 -7.71 -28.41
CA THR A 399 -10.38 -7.17 -29.78
C THR A 399 -9.56 -5.89 -29.82
N TYR A 400 -8.66 -5.79 -30.80
CA TYR A 400 -7.75 -4.67 -30.92
C TYR A 400 -8.35 -3.53 -31.76
N ALA A 401 -7.82 -2.32 -31.57
CA ALA A 401 -8.21 -1.12 -32.32
C ALA A 401 -7.85 -1.26 -33.81
N ASP A 402 -8.51 -0.46 -34.66
CA ASP A 402 -8.30 -0.51 -36.12
C ASP A 402 -6.86 -0.08 -36.53
N SER A 403 -6.10 0.48 -35.58
CA SER A 403 -4.66 0.77 -35.70
C SER A 403 -3.77 -0.47 -35.65
N VAL A 404 -4.27 -1.62 -35.17
CA VAL A 404 -3.52 -2.89 -35.08
C VAL A 404 -3.81 -3.74 -36.30
N ARG A 405 -2.80 -3.98 -37.15
CA ARG A 405 -2.95 -4.79 -38.38
C ARG A 405 -3.16 -6.29 -38.10
N SER A 406 -2.44 -6.86 -37.13
CA SER A 406 -2.52 -8.29 -36.79
C SER A 406 -1.95 -8.57 -35.39
N PRO A 407 -2.58 -9.43 -34.57
CA PRO A 407 -3.88 -10.07 -34.79
C PRO A 407 -5.06 -9.11 -34.54
N ALA A 408 -6.19 -9.30 -35.22
CA ALA A 408 -7.40 -8.49 -35.00
C ALA A 408 -8.06 -8.77 -33.63
N TYR A 409 -7.89 -9.98 -33.11
CA TYR A 409 -8.32 -10.36 -31.76
C TYR A 409 -7.47 -11.50 -31.21
N THR A 410 -7.42 -11.63 -29.88
CA THR A 410 -6.84 -12.77 -29.15
C THR A 410 -7.91 -13.41 -28.26
N ARG A 411 -7.84 -14.73 -28.09
CA ARG A 411 -8.79 -15.52 -27.29
C ARG A 411 -8.05 -16.31 -26.24
N HIS A 412 -8.44 -16.13 -24.98
CA HIS A 412 -7.87 -16.79 -23.83
C HIS A 412 -8.95 -17.61 -23.12
N VAL A 413 -8.72 -18.91 -22.99
CA VAL A 413 -9.68 -19.86 -22.42
C VAL A 413 -9.16 -20.34 -21.07
N HIS A 414 -9.96 -20.17 -20.01
CA HIS A 414 -9.65 -20.64 -18.67
C HIS A 414 -10.63 -21.73 -18.26
N ALA A 415 -10.09 -22.93 -18.00
CA ALA A 415 -10.86 -24.01 -17.40
C ALA A 415 -11.07 -23.72 -15.92
N VAL A 416 -12.33 -23.73 -15.49
CA VAL A 416 -12.64 -23.63 -14.07
C VAL A 416 -12.56 -25.02 -13.48
N ARG A 417 -11.58 -25.22 -12.59
CA ARG A 417 -11.35 -26.46 -11.84
C ARG A 417 -11.93 -26.37 -10.45
#